data_AF-A0A0L8HEM8-F1
#
_entry.id   AF-A0A0L8HEM8-F1
#
_cell.length_a   1.000
_cell.length_b   1.000
_cell.length_c   1.000
_cell.angle_alpha   90.00
_cell.angle_beta   90.00
_cell.angle_gamma   90.00
#
_symmetry.space_group_name_H-M   'P 1'
#
loop_
_entity.id
_entity.type
_entity.pdbx_description
1 polymer ?
#
loop_
_entity_poly.entity_id
_entity_poly.type
_entity_poly.pdbx_seq_one_letter_code
_entity_poly.pdbx_strand_id
1 'polypeptide(L)'
;ISLETKLYIFNSNVKTVLLYGSKTWKVTKVIMSNLQTFTNKCLQNVLKMWWLDKISNRSLQDRTNQTPINQEILKRKWAGL
;
A
#
# COMPACT_ATOMS: atom_id res chain seq x y z
N ILE A 1 -9.39 16.63 -9.83
CA ILE A 1 -8.80 15.27 -9.90
C ILE A 1 -9.67 14.33 -9.09
N SER A 2 -10.30 13.34 -9.73
CA SER A 2 -11.16 12.35 -9.07
C SER A 2 -10.35 11.44 -8.14
N LEU A 3 -11.03 10.74 -7.22
CA LEU A 3 -10.37 9.76 -6.34
C LEU A 3 -9.69 8.65 -7.16
N GLU A 4 -10.37 8.18 -8.21
CA GLU A 4 -9.85 7.17 -9.13
C GLU A 4 -8.55 7.61 -9.81
N THR A 5 -8.47 8.84 -10.32
CA THR A 5 -7.22 9.35 -10.92
C THR A 5 -6.09 9.44 -9.89
N LYS A 6 -6.37 9.79 -8.63
CA LYS A 6 -5.34 9.81 -7.58
C LYS A 6 -4.86 8.40 -7.22
N LEU A 7 -5.78 7.44 -7.12
CA LEU A 7 -5.45 6.04 -6.87
C LEU A 7 -4.63 5.46 -8.02
N TYR A 8 -4.97 5.82 -9.26
CA TYR A 8 -4.18 5.48 -10.44
C TYR A 8 -2.75 6.03 -10.33
N ILE A 9 -2.58 7.32 -10.00
CA ILE A 9 -1.25 7.93 -9.80
C ILE A 9 -0.48 7.25 -8.67
N PHE A 10 -1.14 6.93 -7.55
CA PHE A 10 -0.54 6.20 -6.43
C PHE A 10 -0.04 4.82 -6.87
N ASN A 11 -0.87 4.07 -7.61
CA ASN A 11 -0.52 2.75 -8.12
C ASN A 11 0.64 2.80 -9.12
N SER A 12 0.65 3.78 -10.02
CA SER A 12 1.68 3.88 -11.06
C SER A 12 3.03 4.39 -10.55
N ASN A 13 3.06 5.24 -9.51
CA ASN A 13 4.30 5.87 -9.04
C ASN A 13 4.78 5.34 -7.70
N VAL A 14 3.91 5.30 -6.68
CA VAL A 14 4.32 4.92 -5.33
C VAL A 14 4.42 3.40 -5.20
N LYS A 15 3.39 2.69 -5.66
CA LYS A 15 3.30 1.25 -5.52
C LYS A 15 4.37 0.54 -6.35
N THR A 16 4.61 0.98 -7.59
CA THR A 16 5.68 0.44 -8.45
C THR A 16 7.07 0.57 -7.83
N VAL A 17 7.40 1.74 -7.26
CA VAL A 17 8.69 1.99 -6.59
C VAL A 17 8.86 1.09 -5.36
N LEU A 18 7.83 0.99 -4.51
CA LEU A 18 7.85 0.11 -3.33
C LEU A 18 8.09 -1.36 -3.72
N LEU A 19 7.39 -1.82 -4.76
CA LEU A 19 7.50 -3.19 -5.24
C LEU A 19 8.88 -3.46 -5.85
N TYR A 20 9.42 -2.52 -6.63
CA TYR A 20 10.76 -2.64 -7.19
C TYR A 20 11.82 -2.70 -6.08
N GLY A 21 11.80 -1.77 -5.12
CA GLY A 21 12.74 -1.75 -3.99
C GLY A 21 12.65 -3.00 -3.12
N SER A 22 11.44 -3.55 -2.94
CA SER A 22 11.24 -4.78 -2.16
C SER A 22 11.96 -6.01 -2.72
N LYS A 23 12.37 -5.99 -4.00
CA LYS A 23 13.14 -7.08 -4.60
C LYS A 23 14.50 -7.25 -3.92
N THR A 24 15.18 -6.13 -3.63
CA THR A 24 16.52 -6.13 -3.02
C THR A 24 16.48 -6.13 -1.49
N TRP A 25 15.35 -5.72 -0.89
CA TRP A 25 15.22 -5.72 0.57
C TRP A 25 14.99 -7.11 1.16
N LYS A 26 15.48 -7.28 2.39
CA LYS A 26 15.23 -8.46 3.22
C LYS A 26 13.78 -8.45 3.71
N VAL A 27 13.08 -9.58 3.55
CA VAL A 27 11.69 -9.72 4.00
C VAL A 27 11.65 -10.01 5.49
N THR A 28 11.78 -8.98 6.31
CA THR A 28 11.58 -9.10 7.76
C THR A 28 10.18 -8.64 8.14
N LYS A 29 9.63 -9.18 9.23
CA LYS A 29 8.31 -8.76 9.75
C LYS A 29 8.26 -7.25 10.01
N VAL A 30 9.36 -6.68 10.49
CA VAL A 30 9.49 -5.24 10.77
C VAL A 30 9.40 -4.41 9.49
N ILE A 31 10.15 -4.76 8.44
CA ILE A 31 10.11 -4.03 7.16
C ILE A 31 8.72 -4.15 6.53
N MET A 32 8.11 -5.34 6.54
CA MET A 32 6.75 -5.53 6.02
C MET A 32 5.72 -4.68 6.76
N SER A 33 5.80 -4.60 8.09
CA SER A 33 4.90 -3.78 8.90
C SER A 33 5.08 -2.29 8.61
N ASN A 34 6.33 -1.82 8.51
CA ASN A 34 6.63 -0.43 8.19
C ASN A 34 6.12 -0.04 6.80
N LEU A 35 6.27 -0.92 5.81
CA LEU A 35 5.75 -0.69 4.46
C LEU A 35 4.23 -0.63 4.44
N GLN A 36 3.56 -1.51 5.18
CA GLN A 36 2.10 -1.48 5.28
C GLN A 36 1.62 -0.16 5.92
N THR A 37 2.26 0.29 6.99
CA THR A 37 1.93 1.58 7.64
C THR A 37 2.17 2.75 6.69
N PHE A 38 3.28 2.75 5.94
CA PHE A 38 3.57 3.76 4.93
C PHE A 38 2.48 3.80 3.85
N THR A 39 2.15 2.65 3.27
CA THR A 39 1.09 2.52 2.26
C THR A 39 -0.26 3.02 2.78
N ASN A 40 -0.65 2.64 4.00
CA ASN A 40 -1.91 3.08 4.60
C ASN A 40 -1.93 4.60 4.78
N LYS A 41 -0.82 5.21 5.22
CA LYS A 41 -0.70 6.67 5.35
C LYS A 41 -0.82 7.38 3.99
N CYS A 42 -0.21 6.83 2.94
CA CYS A 42 -0.37 7.37 1.59
C CYS A 42 -1.83 7.31 1.11
N LEU A 43 -2.54 6.19 1.37
CA LEU A 43 -3.94 6.02 0.99
C LEU A 43 -4.87 6.96 1.78
N GLN A 44 -4.62 7.18 3.07
CA GLN A 44 -5.33 8.21 3.85
C GLN A 44 -5.16 9.60 3.24
N ASN A 45 -3.94 9.95 2.82
CA ASN A 45 -3.68 11.22 2.13
C ASN A 45 -4.41 11.31 0.78
N VAL A 46 -4.46 10.23 0.00
CA VAL A 46 -5.19 10.17 -1.28
C VAL A 46 -6.68 10.42 -1.07
N LEU A 47 -7.25 9.78 -0.04
CA LEU A 47 -8.65 9.93 0.36
C LEU A 47 -8.95 11.28 1.04
N LYS A 48 -7.92 12.08 1.36
CA LYS A 48 -8.03 13.33 2.12
C LYS A 48 -8.73 13.15 3.49
N MET A 49 -8.69 11.96 4.05
CA MET A 49 -9.28 11.70 5.37
C MET A 49 -8.27 12.16 6.42
N TRP A 50 -8.53 13.33 7.00
CA TRP A 50 -7.74 13.83 8.13
C TRP A 50 -8.07 13.03 9.39
N TRP A 51 -7.16 13.13 10.37
CA TRP A 51 -7.01 12.31 11.59
C TRP A 51 -8.29 11.99 12.40
N LEU A 52 -9.40 12.71 12.19
CA LEU A 52 -10.68 12.52 12.89
C LEU A 52 -11.46 11.27 12.42
N ASP A 53 -11.27 10.84 11.18
CA ASP A 53 -11.85 9.59 10.70
C ASP A 53 -10.92 8.43 11.07
N LYS A 54 -11.12 7.88 12.27
CA LYS A 54 -10.44 6.68 12.79
C LYS A 54 -10.91 5.43 12.01
N ILE A 55 -10.66 5.41 10.71
CA ILE A 55 -11.04 4.33 9.80
C ILE A 55 -10.05 3.19 9.98
N SER A 56 -10.60 1.99 10.16
CA SER A 56 -9.78 0.78 10.27
C SER A 56 -8.98 0.56 8.98
N ASN A 57 -7.81 -0.06 9.09
CA ASN A 57 -6.99 -0.41 7.92
C ASN A 57 -7.77 -1.26 6.89
N ARG A 58 -8.71 -2.09 7.34
CA ARG A 58 -9.56 -2.92 6.48
C ARG A 58 -10.56 -2.08 5.69
N SER A 59 -11.29 -1.21 6.37
CA SER A 59 -12.26 -0.30 5.75
C SER A 59 -11.60 0.67 4.75
N LEU A 60 -10.33 1.06 4.99
CA LEU A 60 -9.53 1.84 4.06
C LEU A 60 -9.19 1.05 2.78
N GLN A 61 -8.84 -0.23 2.91
CA GLN A 61 -8.58 -1.12 1.78
C GLN A 61 -9.85 -1.34 0.96
N ASP A 62 -10.98 -1.61 1.62
CA ASP A 62 -12.27 -1.82 0.96
C ASP A 62 -12.68 -0.59 0.14
N ARG A 63 -12.47 0.63 0.67
CA ARG A 63 -12.77 1.88 -0.05
C ARG A 63 -11.84 2.16 -1.23
N THR A 64 -10.61 1.64 -1.22
CA THR A 64 -9.59 1.92 -2.25
C THR A 64 -9.40 0.78 -3.23
N ASN A 65 -10.06 -0.37 -3.00
CA ASN A 65 -9.86 -1.62 -3.70
C ASN A 65 -8.36 -2.00 -3.81
N GLN A 66 -7.59 -1.70 -2.77
CA GLN A 66 -6.14 -1.96 -2.74
C GLN A 66 -5.81 -3.21 -1.94
N THR A 67 -4.96 -4.05 -2.52
CA THR A 67 -4.35 -5.18 -1.83
C THR A 67 -3.29 -4.69 -0.84
N PRO A 68 -3.21 -5.28 0.37
CA PRO A 68 -2.10 -5.07 1.29
C PRO A 68 -0.73 -5.25 0.61
N ILE A 69 0.19 -4.30 0.83
CA ILE A 69 1.50 -4.29 0.16
C ILE A 69 2.34 -5.50 0.55
N ASN A 70 2.21 -5.97 1.79
CA ASN A 70 2.89 -7.17 2.27
C ASN A 70 2.45 -8.43 1.49
N GLN A 71 1.16 -8.59 1.21
CA GLN A 71 0.65 -9.71 0.41
C GLN A 71 1.19 -9.65 -1.02
N GLU A 72 1.29 -8.44 -1.59
CA GLU A 72 1.79 -8.28 -2.95
C GLU A 72 3.30 -8.54 -3.07
N ILE A 73 4.09 -8.15 -2.06
CA ILE A 73 5.52 -8.47 -1.96
C ILE A 73 5.72 -9.97 -1.78
N LEU A 74 4.94 -10.59 -0.88
CA LEU A 74 5.02 -12.04 -0.64
C LEU A 74 4.64 -12.82 -1.91
N LYS A 75 3.55 -12.44 -2.58
CA LYS A 75 3.17 -13.04 -3.86
C LYS A 75 4.31 -12.91 -4.88
N ARG A 76 4.94 -11.75 -5.02
CA ARG A 76 6.04 -11.60 -6.01
C ARG A 76 7.31 -12.38 -5.65
N LYS A 77 7.61 -12.57 -4.37
CA LYS A 77 8.81 -13.33 -3.94
C LYS A 77 8.58 -14.84 -3.93
N TRP A 78 7.36 -15.29 -3.65
CA TRP A 78 7.05 -16.70 -3.39
C TRP A 78 6.09 -17.31 -4.41
N ALA A 79 5.55 -16.58 -5.40
CA ALA A 79 4.70 -17.16 -6.46
C ALA A 79 5.45 -18.06 -7.45
N GLY A 80 6.75 -18.27 -7.27
CA GLY A 80 7.56 -19.22 -8.04
C GLY A 80 7.93 -20.49 -7.27
N LEU A 81 7.34 -20.73 -6.09
CA LEU A 81 7.51 -21.92 -5.26
C LEU A 81 6.20 -22.71 -5.17
#